data_AF-A0A3D8RE86-F1
#
_entry.id   AF-A0A3D8RE86-F1
#
_cell.length_a   1.000
_cell.length_b   1.000
_cell.length_c   1.000
_cell.angle_alpha   90.00
_cell.angle_beta   90.00
_cell.angle_gamma   90.00
#
_symmetry.space_group_name_H-M   'P 1'
#
loop_
_entity.id
_entity.type
_entity.pdbx_description
1 polymer ?
#
loop_
_entity_poly.entity_id
_entity_poly.type
_entity_poly.pdbx_seq_one_letter_code
_entity_poly.pdbx_strand_id
1 'polypeptide(L)'
;MSDRAKEALRAESSNLRAAAQDVLVSGAYIYPFKGILHFTTHPPLYKPLTKRLSQTLLAGISITTALFFFTYVPQTALLSFTAGPFFAPIAAFFLVLSEASAVTHFVARAWIIRDALVDVFDAVLLERGCEGLVQNGRELKRGNGGGVMARLGKMVRKPFGDGDGNGVLRGMLRSLLMLPLNFIPVVGTVLFVYVSGKKVGPGLHERYFQLRGLRGQERGEFVERRRGAYTGLGMASVLLEMVPFASMVFEFTNAVGAALWAADLEKAEK
;
A
#
# COMPACT_ATOMS: atom_id res chain seq x y z
N MET A 1 42.03 -5.52 12.46
CA MET A 1 40.72 -5.55 11.75
C MET A 1 39.51 -5.78 12.66
N SER A 2 39.68 -6.10 13.96
CA SER A 2 38.58 -6.34 14.92
C SER A 2 37.88 -5.08 15.43
N ASP A 3 38.61 -3.97 15.59
CA ASP A 3 38.09 -2.84 16.35
C ASP A 3 37.17 -1.95 15.51
N ARG A 4 37.48 -1.75 14.23
CA ARG A 4 36.58 -1.10 13.27
C ARG A 4 35.27 -1.87 13.06
N ALA A 5 35.32 -3.21 13.06
CA ALA A 5 34.11 -4.03 12.95
C ALA A 5 33.23 -3.95 14.22
N LYS A 6 33.86 -3.93 15.40
CA LYS A 6 33.16 -3.73 16.68
C LYS A 6 32.59 -2.32 16.83
N GLU A 7 33.32 -1.30 16.38
CA GLU A 7 32.84 0.09 16.34
C GLU A 7 31.68 0.27 15.36
N ALA A 8 31.76 -0.32 14.17
CA ALA A 8 30.67 -0.33 13.20
C ALA A 8 29.42 -1.02 13.76
N LEU A 9 29.56 -2.21 14.36
CA LEU A 9 28.45 -2.93 15.00
C LEU A 9 27.84 -2.15 16.16
N ARG A 10 28.66 -1.47 16.98
CA ARG A 10 28.17 -0.63 18.08
C ARG A 10 27.41 0.59 17.58
N ALA A 11 27.95 1.30 16.61
CA ALA A 11 27.30 2.45 15.98
C ALA A 11 25.99 2.05 15.29
N GLU A 12 25.97 0.90 14.61
CA GLU A 12 24.77 0.36 13.98
C GLU A 12 23.72 -0.05 15.03
N SER A 13 24.14 -0.69 16.12
CA SER A 13 23.25 -1.06 17.23
C SER A 13 22.65 0.15 17.95
N SER A 14 23.43 1.23 18.15
CA SER A 14 22.92 2.46 18.76
C SER A 14 21.94 3.19 17.84
N ASN A 15 22.23 3.20 16.53
CA ASN A 15 21.33 3.79 15.54
C ASN A 15 20.01 3.01 15.43
N LEU A 16 20.07 1.67 15.49
CA LEU A 16 18.87 0.82 15.53
C LEU A 16 18.04 1.04 16.78
N ARG A 17 18.68 1.16 17.96
CA ARG A 17 17.99 1.46 19.21
C ARG A 17 17.31 2.83 19.17
N ALA A 18 18.01 3.85 18.69
CA ALA A 18 17.43 5.19 18.54
C ALA A 18 16.25 5.19 17.58
N ALA A 19 16.36 4.51 16.43
CA ALA A 19 15.26 4.38 15.47
C ALA A 19 14.07 3.60 16.04
N ALA A 20 14.31 2.52 16.79
CA ALA A 20 13.25 1.76 17.45
C ALA A 20 12.55 2.60 18.53
N GLN A 21 13.32 3.35 19.32
CA GLN A 21 12.78 4.26 20.33
C GLN A 21 11.94 5.37 19.70
N ASP A 22 12.40 5.99 18.60
CA ASP A 22 11.65 7.01 17.87
C ASP A 22 10.31 6.46 17.33
N VAL A 23 10.31 5.24 16.79
CA VAL A 23 9.09 4.54 16.38
C VAL A 23 8.15 4.31 17.58
N LEU A 24 8.66 3.80 18.70
CA LEU A 24 7.86 3.48 19.88
C LEU A 24 7.25 4.73 20.52
N VAL A 25 8.05 5.79 20.66
CA VAL A 25 7.62 7.08 21.24
C VAL A 25 6.58 7.76 20.36
N SER A 26 6.71 7.65 19.03
CA SER A 26 5.77 8.29 18.11
C SER A 26 4.31 7.79 18.23
N GLY A 27 4.11 6.55 18.68
CA GLY A 27 2.79 5.91 18.81
C GLY A 27 2.04 5.67 17.49
N ALA A 28 2.60 6.06 16.34
CA ALA A 28 1.88 6.05 15.06
C ALA A 28 1.56 4.63 14.54
N TYR A 29 2.31 3.63 15.00
CA TYR A 29 2.09 2.21 14.70
C TYR A 29 0.74 1.68 15.21
N ILE A 30 0.04 2.41 16.09
CA ILE A 30 -1.29 2.04 16.61
C ILE A 30 -2.39 2.37 15.60
N TYR A 31 -2.19 3.34 14.71
CA TYR A 31 -3.22 3.81 13.80
C TYR A 31 -3.73 2.77 12.79
N PRO A 32 -2.91 1.86 12.23
CA PRO A 32 -3.41 0.79 11.39
C PRO A 32 -4.44 -0.11 12.11
N PHE A 33 -4.20 -0.40 13.40
CA PHE A 33 -5.15 -1.14 14.23
C PHE A 33 -6.41 -0.35 14.57
N LYS A 34 -6.27 0.96 14.86
CA LYS A 34 -7.43 1.87 14.97
C LYS A 34 -8.23 1.90 13.66
N GLY A 35 -7.55 1.82 12.53
CA GLY A 35 -8.15 1.75 11.20
C GLY A 35 -9.02 0.52 11.01
N ILE A 36 -8.58 -0.66 11.48
CA ILE A 36 -9.40 -1.88 11.50
C ILE A 36 -10.66 -1.64 12.33
N LEU A 37 -10.51 -1.17 13.57
CA LEU A 37 -11.66 -0.95 14.46
C LEU A 37 -12.64 0.06 13.86
N HIS A 38 -12.15 1.18 13.34
CA HIS A 38 -12.96 2.22 12.72
C HIS A 38 -13.67 1.70 11.46
N PHE A 39 -12.96 0.96 10.60
CA PHE A 39 -13.55 0.34 9.42
C PHE A 39 -14.67 -0.63 9.80
N THR A 40 -14.45 -1.49 10.81
CA THR A 40 -15.47 -2.46 11.26
C THR A 40 -16.73 -1.84 11.84
N THR A 41 -16.62 -0.62 12.38
CA THR A 41 -17.71 0.10 13.06
C THR A 41 -18.43 1.10 12.15
N HIS A 42 -17.92 1.36 10.94
CA HIS A 42 -18.49 2.32 9.99
C HIS A 42 -18.86 1.62 8.66
N PRO A 43 -20.04 0.96 8.60
CA PRO A 43 -20.49 0.21 7.42
C PRO A 43 -20.45 0.93 6.07
N PRO A 44 -20.65 2.26 5.97
CA PRO A 44 -20.54 2.98 4.70
C PRO A 44 -19.17 2.83 4.02
N LEU A 45 -18.10 2.57 4.79
CA LEU A 45 -16.74 2.41 4.28
C LEU A 45 -16.54 1.10 3.50
N TYR A 46 -17.47 0.13 3.61
CA TYR A 46 -17.38 -1.15 2.90
C TYR A 46 -17.74 -1.04 1.42
N LYS A 47 -18.54 -0.03 1.04
CA LYS A 47 -19.06 0.08 -0.33
C LYS A 47 -17.96 0.25 -1.38
N PRO A 48 -16.91 1.08 -1.18
CA PRO A 48 -15.76 1.10 -2.07
C PRO A 48 -15.03 -0.24 -2.13
N LEU A 49 -14.81 -0.92 -0.99
CA LEU A 49 -14.14 -2.21 -0.93
C LEU A 49 -14.88 -3.28 -1.75
N THR A 50 -16.17 -3.47 -1.51
CA THR A 50 -16.96 -4.52 -2.19
C THR A 50 -17.08 -4.26 -3.70
N LYS A 51 -17.23 -2.99 -4.10
CA LYS A 51 -17.24 -2.61 -5.51
C LYS A 51 -15.89 -2.88 -6.19
N ARG A 52 -14.77 -2.60 -5.53
CA ARG A 52 -13.44 -2.86 -6.13
C ARG A 52 -13.08 -4.34 -6.10
N LEU A 53 -13.56 -5.10 -5.12
CA LEU A 53 -13.40 -6.54 -5.09
C LEU A 53 -14.08 -7.20 -6.29
N SER A 54 -15.34 -6.83 -6.60
CA SER A 54 -16.04 -7.40 -7.75
C SER A 54 -15.38 -7.01 -9.08
N GLN A 55 -14.90 -5.77 -9.22
CA GLN A 55 -14.12 -5.34 -10.40
C GLN A 55 -12.80 -6.09 -10.55
N THR A 56 -12.12 -6.38 -9.43
CA THR A 56 -10.85 -7.13 -9.43
C THR A 56 -11.09 -8.58 -9.84
N LEU A 57 -12.16 -9.20 -9.34
CA LEU A 57 -12.55 -10.56 -9.74
C LEU A 57 -12.89 -10.62 -11.24
N LEU A 58 -13.68 -9.67 -11.73
CA LEU A 58 -14.03 -9.61 -13.16
C LEU A 58 -12.77 -9.43 -14.03
N ALA A 59 -11.90 -8.49 -13.68
CA ALA A 59 -10.65 -8.27 -14.39
C ALA A 59 -9.76 -9.53 -14.34
N GLY A 60 -9.68 -10.20 -13.19
CA GLY A 60 -8.93 -11.44 -13.03
C GLY A 60 -9.43 -12.55 -13.94
N ILE A 61 -10.74 -12.75 -14.02
CA ILE A 61 -11.36 -13.72 -14.95
C ILE A 61 -11.02 -13.35 -16.40
N SER A 62 -11.20 -12.08 -16.79
CA SER A 62 -10.92 -11.64 -18.15
C SER A 62 -9.44 -11.81 -18.54
N ILE A 63 -8.52 -11.40 -17.67
CA ILE A 63 -7.06 -11.52 -17.89
C ILE A 63 -6.66 -12.99 -17.97
N THR A 64 -7.16 -13.82 -17.05
CA THR A 64 -6.86 -15.26 -17.03
C THR A 64 -7.34 -15.92 -18.32
N THR A 65 -8.59 -15.69 -18.73
CA THR A 65 -9.14 -16.24 -19.98
C THR A 65 -8.32 -15.79 -21.20
N ALA A 66 -7.95 -14.51 -21.27
CA ALA A 66 -7.14 -14.01 -22.38
C ALA A 66 -5.75 -14.68 -22.42
N LEU A 67 -5.05 -14.78 -21.29
CA LEU A 67 -3.75 -15.44 -21.23
C LEU A 67 -3.85 -16.91 -21.61
N PHE A 68 -4.82 -17.65 -21.06
CA PHE A 68 -5.03 -19.04 -21.47
C PHE A 68 -5.31 -19.18 -22.97
N PHE A 69 -6.08 -18.27 -23.56
CA PHE A 69 -6.36 -18.30 -25.00
C PHE A 69 -5.11 -18.04 -25.86
N PHE A 70 -4.30 -17.04 -25.49
CA PHE A 70 -3.18 -16.60 -26.32
C PHE A 70 -1.86 -17.33 -26.04
N THR A 71 -1.59 -17.71 -24.79
CA THR A 71 -0.25 -18.17 -24.38
C THR A 71 -0.18 -19.65 -24.06
N TYR A 72 -1.29 -20.30 -23.67
CA TYR A 72 -1.25 -21.70 -23.21
C TYR A 72 -0.70 -22.67 -24.25
N VAL A 73 -1.19 -22.63 -25.49
CA VAL A 73 -0.73 -23.53 -26.56
C VAL A 73 0.74 -23.24 -26.94
N PRO A 74 1.14 -21.99 -27.21
CA PRO A 74 2.55 -21.66 -27.45
C PRO A 74 3.49 -22.06 -26.30
N GLN A 75 3.10 -21.80 -25.04
CA GLN A 75 3.91 -22.14 -23.87
C GLN A 75 4.02 -23.66 -23.67
N THR A 76 2.93 -24.40 -23.90
CA THR A 76 2.96 -25.87 -23.86
C THR A 76 3.91 -26.43 -24.92
N ALA A 77 3.88 -25.88 -26.14
CA ALA A 77 4.80 -26.28 -27.20
C ALA A 77 6.25 -26.01 -26.81
N LEU A 78 6.56 -24.82 -26.27
CA LEU A 78 7.91 -24.48 -25.82
C LEU A 78 8.39 -25.37 -24.66
N LEU A 79 7.54 -25.61 -23.66
CA LEU A 79 7.86 -26.46 -22.52
C LEU A 79 7.97 -27.94 -22.90
N SER A 80 7.35 -28.39 -23.99
CA SER A 80 7.48 -29.77 -24.45
C SER A 80 8.91 -30.12 -24.86
N PHE A 81 9.71 -29.13 -25.31
CA PHE A 81 11.12 -29.32 -25.63
C PHE A 81 12.02 -29.48 -24.39
N THR A 82 11.64 -28.92 -23.24
CA THR A 82 12.50 -28.90 -22.04
C THR A 82 12.03 -29.87 -20.96
N ALA A 83 10.72 -29.92 -20.69
CA ALA A 83 10.10 -30.75 -19.66
C ALA A 83 9.48 -32.05 -20.22
N GLY A 84 9.44 -32.20 -21.54
CA GLY A 84 8.82 -33.33 -22.23
C GLY A 84 7.32 -33.16 -22.46
N PRO A 85 6.73 -33.90 -23.43
CA PRO A 85 5.38 -33.67 -23.92
C PRO A 85 4.28 -34.01 -22.90
N PHE A 86 4.54 -34.91 -21.95
CA PHE A 86 3.54 -35.33 -20.95
C PHE A 86 3.41 -34.32 -19.80
N PHE A 87 4.50 -33.70 -19.36
CA PHE A 87 4.50 -32.74 -18.24
C PHE A 87 4.28 -31.28 -18.70
N ALA A 88 4.58 -30.97 -19.97
CA ALA A 88 4.48 -29.61 -20.50
C ALA A 88 3.09 -28.94 -20.36
N PRO A 89 1.94 -29.63 -20.61
CA PRO A 89 0.63 -29.00 -20.43
C PRO A 89 0.34 -28.60 -18.98
N ILE A 90 0.75 -29.45 -18.02
CA ILE A 90 0.56 -29.20 -16.59
C ILE A 90 1.46 -28.04 -16.14
N ALA A 91 2.72 -28.04 -16.57
CA ALA A 91 3.65 -26.95 -16.28
C ALA A 91 3.18 -25.62 -16.89
N ALA A 92 2.73 -25.62 -18.14
CA ALA A 92 2.16 -24.46 -18.81
C ALA A 92 0.92 -23.95 -18.08
N PHE A 93 0.02 -24.82 -17.62
CA PHE A 93 -1.17 -24.42 -16.86
C PHE A 93 -0.81 -23.60 -15.62
N PHE A 94 0.12 -24.07 -14.79
CA PHE A 94 0.56 -23.34 -13.59
C PHE A 94 1.33 -22.05 -13.93
N LEU A 95 2.11 -22.07 -15.01
CA LEU A 95 2.83 -20.88 -15.48
C LEU A 95 1.86 -19.77 -15.92
N VAL A 96 0.90 -20.09 -16.80
CA VAL A 96 -0.17 -19.16 -17.21
C VAL A 96 -0.94 -18.64 -16.01
N LEU A 97 -1.27 -19.52 -15.05
CA LEU A 97 -1.99 -19.10 -13.84
C LEU A 97 -1.17 -18.14 -12.98
N SER A 98 0.14 -18.39 -12.83
CA SER A 98 1.04 -17.50 -12.09
C SER A 98 1.21 -16.15 -12.79
N GLU A 99 1.36 -16.14 -14.12
CA GLU A 99 1.42 -14.93 -14.94
C GLU A 99 0.11 -14.13 -14.83
N ALA A 100 -1.04 -14.81 -14.94
CA ALA A 100 -2.36 -14.20 -14.81
C ALA A 100 -2.58 -13.59 -13.43
N SER A 101 -2.16 -14.26 -12.36
CA SER A 101 -2.20 -13.72 -11.01
C SER A 101 -1.33 -12.46 -10.88
N ALA A 102 -0.09 -12.51 -11.38
CA ALA A 102 0.83 -11.38 -11.33
C ALA A 102 0.29 -10.15 -12.09
N VAL A 103 -0.22 -10.35 -13.31
CA VAL A 103 -0.83 -9.29 -14.13
C VAL A 103 -2.08 -8.74 -13.47
N THR A 104 -2.95 -9.62 -12.95
CA THR A 104 -4.18 -9.21 -12.25
C THR A 104 -3.88 -8.36 -11.02
N HIS A 105 -2.93 -8.80 -10.18
CA HIS A 105 -2.49 -8.03 -9.00
C HIS A 105 -1.96 -6.65 -9.39
N PHE A 106 -1.17 -6.58 -10.46
CA PHE A 106 -0.63 -5.33 -10.97
C PHE A 106 -1.74 -4.37 -11.44
N VAL A 107 -2.66 -4.85 -12.30
CA VAL A 107 -3.79 -4.05 -12.80
C VAL A 107 -4.69 -3.58 -11.66
N ALA A 108 -4.99 -4.47 -10.70
CA ALA A 108 -5.82 -4.15 -9.55
C ALA A 108 -5.22 -3.03 -8.69
N ARG A 109 -3.95 -3.15 -8.30
CA ARG A 109 -3.26 -2.13 -7.49
C ARG A 109 -2.93 -0.85 -8.25
N ALA A 110 -2.68 -0.92 -9.54
CA ALA A 110 -2.36 0.26 -10.34
C ALA A 110 -3.61 1.13 -10.58
N TRP A 111 -4.74 0.51 -10.95
CA TRP A 111 -5.89 1.24 -11.47
C TRP A 111 -7.19 1.04 -10.67
N ILE A 112 -7.45 -0.16 -10.16
CA ILE A 112 -8.76 -0.48 -9.57
C ILE A 112 -8.86 0.03 -8.12
N ILE A 113 -7.83 -0.19 -7.30
CA ILE A 113 -7.87 0.02 -5.85
C ILE A 113 -7.59 1.48 -5.46
N ARG A 114 -6.71 2.18 -6.19
CA ARG A 114 -6.19 3.50 -5.79
C ARG A 114 -7.26 4.54 -5.50
N ASP A 115 -8.21 4.71 -6.42
CA ASP A 115 -9.27 5.71 -6.26
C ASP A 115 -10.15 5.39 -5.05
N ALA A 116 -10.39 4.11 -4.77
CA ALA A 116 -11.21 3.69 -3.64
C ALA A 116 -10.52 3.94 -2.30
N LEU A 117 -9.19 3.77 -2.22
CA LEU A 117 -8.43 4.13 -1.03
C LEU A 117 -8.51 5.63 -0.74
N VAL A 118 -8.45 6.46 -1.78
CA VAL A 118 -8.60 7.93 -1.66
C VAL A 118 -9.99 8.30 -1.19
N ASP A 119 -11.04 7.67 -1.74
CA ASP A 119 -12.42 7.91 -1.31
C ASP A 119 -12.62 7.52 0.17
N VAL A 120 -12.06 6.39 0.61
CA VAL A 120 -12.11 5.98 2.02
C VAL A 120 -11.31 6.92 2.91
N PHE A 121 -10.12 7.35 2.47
CA PHE A 121 -9.30 8.32 3.19
C PHE A 121 -10.04 9.65 3.41
N ASP A 122 -10.58 10.21 2.33
CA ASP A 122 -11.34 11.47 2.37
C ASP A 122 -12.61 11.34 3.21
N ALA A 123 -13.33 10.21 3.13
CA ALA A 123 -14.51 9.97 3.96
C ALA A 123 -14.17 9.99 5.45
N VAL A 124 -13.07 9.36 5.86
CA VAL A 124 -12.64 9.35 7.27
C VAL A 124 -12.24 10.75 7.73
N LEU A 125 -11.58 11.54 6.88
CA LEU A 125 -11.31 12.96 7.17
C LEU A 125 -12.60 13.76 7.38
N LEU A 126 -13.63 13.54 6.56
CA LEU A 126 -14.94 14.16 6.74
C LEU A 126 -15.62 13.74 8.04
N GLU A 127 -15.60 12.45 8.38
CA GLU A 127 -16.11 11.93 9.67
C GLU A 127 -15.41 12.58 10.86
N ARG A 128 -14.13 12.92 10.70
CA ARG A 128 -13.33 13.59 11.74
C ARG A 128 -13.47 15.10 11.75
N GLY A 129 -14.29 15.70 10.90
CA GLY A 129 -14.53 17.15 10.84
C GLY A 129 -13.46 17.94 10.08
N CYS A 130 -12.60 17.28 9.31
CA CYS A 130 -11.56 17.92 8.50
C CYS A 130 -12.11 18.39 7.14
N GLU A 131 -13.32 18.96 7.10
CA GLU A 131 -14.01 19.30 5.84
C GLU A 131 -13.25 20.33 5.01
N GLY A 132 -12.72 21.38 5.65
CA GLY A 132 -11.93 22.41 4.97
C GLY A 132 -10.66 21.86 4.30
N LEU A 133 -10.06 20.81 4.86
CA LEU A 133 -8.90 20.16 4.26
C LEU A 133 -9.30 19.36 3.01
N VAL A 134 -10.40 18.61 3.07
CA VAL A 134 -10.89 17.79 1.95
C VAL A 134 -11.35 18.67 0.78
N GLN A 135 -11.94 19.84 1.06
CA GLN A 135 -12.36 20.82 0.04
C GLN A 135 -11.20 21.29 -0.85
N ASN A 136 -9.95 21.25 -0.37
CA ASN A 136 -8.77 21.63 -1.17
C ASN A 136 -8.46 20.63 -2.31
N GLY A 137 -8.97 19.40 -2.24
CA GLY A 137 -8.66 18.34 -3.21
C GLY A 137 -9.87 17.78 -3.97
N ARG A 138 -11.09 18.01 -3.49
CA ARG A 138 -12.33 17.57 -4.16
C ARG A 138 -13.50 18.47 -3.80
N GLU A 139 -14.50 18.47 -4.69
CA GLU A 139 -15.79 19.10 -4.40
C GLU A 139 -16.54 18.30 -3.33
N LEU A 140 -17.23 19.00 -2.41
CA LEU A 140 -18.13 18.40 -1.44
C LEU A 140 -19.57 18.69 -1.81
N LYS A 141 -20.39 17.65 -1.90
CA LYS A 141 -21.83 17.77 -2.10
C LYS A 141 -22.51 18.10 -0.77
N ARG A 142 -23.43 19.07 -0.78
CA ARG A 142 -24.39 19.28 0.32
C ARG A 142 -25.43 18.17 0.26
N GLY A 143 -25.31 17.15 1.11
CA GLY A 143 -26.19 15.99 1.12
C GLY A 143 -26.93 15.85 2.45
N ASN A 144 -28.26 15.91 2.41
CA ASN A 144 -29.14 15.88 3.58
C ASN A 144 -29.61 14.46 3.99
N GLY A 145 -28.88 13.39 3.63
CA GLY A 145 -29.31 12.02 3.98
C GLY A 145 -28.52 10.82 3.44
N GLY A 146 -27.40 11.02 2.73
CA GLY A 146 -26.67 9.95 2.04
C GLY A 146 -25.40 9.42 2.74
N GLY A 147 -25.23 9.60 4.05
CA GLY A 147 -23.97 9.23 4.74
C GLY A 147 -22.72 9.97 4.20
N VAL A 148 -21.57 9.74 4.83
CA VAL A 148 -20.35 10.52 4.51
C VAL A 148 -19.84 10.25 3.10
N MET A 149 -19.97 9.01 2.62
CA MET A 149 -19.57 8.62 1.26
C MET A 149 -20.35 9.34 0.15
N ALA A 150 -21.62 9.72 0.35
CA ALA A 150 -22.37 10.46 -0.68
C ALA A 150 -22.02 11.95 -0.74
N ARG A 151 -21.36 12.48 0.31
CA ARG A 151 -20.88 13.88 0.35
C ARG A 151 -19.62 14.07 -0.52
N LEU A 152 -18.93 12.99 -0.85
CA LEU A 152 -17.77 12.99 -1.72
C LEU A 152 -18.16 13.30 -3.17
N GLY A 153 -17.79 14.49 -3.65
CA GLY A 153 -17.98 14.94 -5.03
C GLY A 153 -16.82 14.56 -5.95
N LYS A 154 -16.71 15.26 -7.10
CA LYS A 154 -15.65 15.01 -8.09
C LYS A 154 -14.27 15.40 -7.53
N MET A 155 -13.26 14.58 -7.84
CA MET A 155 -11.87 14.92 -7.52
C MET A 155 -11.37 16.02 -8.44
N VAL A 156 -10.81 17.09 -7.85
CA VAL A 156 -10.25 18.23 -8.58
C VAL A 156 -8.74 18.03 -8.80
N ARG A 157 -8.07 17.32 -7.89
CA ARG A 157 -6.65 16.95 -8.03
C ARG A 157 -6.48 15.44 -7.92
N LYS A 158 -5.79 14.83 -8.91
CA LYS A 158 -5.42 13.41 -8.86
C LYS A 158 -4.27 13.19 -7.87
N PRO A 159 -4.44 12.37 -6.82
CA PRO A 159 -3.47 12.22 -5.71
C PRO A 159 -2.18 11.52 -6.07
N PHE A 160 -2.17 10.76 -7.16
CA PHE A 160 -1.00 10.01 -7.58
C PHE A 160 -0.56 10.57 -8.92
N GLY A 161 0.70 11.04 -8.98
CA GLY A 161 1.32 11.47 -10.23
C GLY A 161 1.09 10.43 -11.32
N ASP A 162 0.83 10.92 -12.53
CA ASP A 162 0.64 10.11 -13.73
C ASP A 162 1.65 8.96 -13.74
N GLY A 163 1.16 7.77 -14.06
CA GLY A 163 1.93 6.53 -14.01
C GLY A 163 3.24 6.68 -14.78
N ASP A 164 4.31 6.99 -14.05
CA ASP A 164 5.66 6.90 -14.56
C ASP A 164 5.88 5.41 -14.89
N GLY A 165 5.95 5.07 -16.17
CA GLY A 165 6.20 3.70 -16.63
C GLY A 165 7.47 3.10 -16.01
N ASN A 166 8.38 3.95 -15.52
CA ASN A 166 9.58 3.55 -14.78
C ASN A 166 9.30 3.07 -13.35
N GLY A 167 8.13 3.36 -12.78
CA GLY A 167 7.71 2.86 -11.47
C GLY A 167 7.55 1.33 -11.45
N VAL A 168 7.14 0.76 -12.58
CA VAL A 168 7.00 -0.69 -12.79
C VAL A 168 8.37 -1.38 -12.79
N LEU A 169 9.28 -0.89 -13.63
CA LEU A 169 10.67 -1.37 -13.70
C LEU A 169 11.40 -1.20 -12.36
N ARG A 170 11.24 -0.06 -11.69
CA ARG A 170 11.84 0.21 -10.38
C ARG A 170 11.25 -0.66 -9.28
N GLY A 171 9.96 -1.00 -9.37
CA GLY A 171 9.28 -1.95 -8.49
C GLY A 171 9.81 -3.38 -8.66
N MET A 172 9.87 -3.87 -9.90
CA MET A 172 10.41 -5.20 -10.22
C MET A 172 11.90 -5.33 -9.85
N LEU A 173 12.72 -4.34 -10.23
CA LEU A 173 14.15 -4.31 -9.90
C LEU A 173 14.37 -4.34 -8.39
N ARG A 174 13.54 -3.65 -7.61
CA ARG A 174 13.63 -3.70 -6.15
C ARG A 174 13.22 -5.06 -5.59
N SER A 175 12.13 -5.66 -6.07
CA SER A 175 11.75 -7.01 -5.64
C SER A 175 12.88 -8.00 -5.91
N LEU A 176 13.59 -7.86 -7.04
CA LEU A 176 14.77 -8.65 -7.36
C LEU A 176 15.95 -8.37 -6.41
N LEU A 177 16.19 -7.10 -6.06
CA LEU A 177 17.22 -6.72 -5.09
C LEU A 177 16.91 -7.13 -3.64
N MET A 178 15.63 -7.29 -3.28
CA MET A 178 15.18 -7.77 -1.97
C MET A 178 15.14 -9.31 -1.89
N LEU A 179 15.25 -10.00 -3.02
CA LEU A 179 15.19 -11.46 -3.10
C LEU A 179 16.31 -12.16 -2.28
N PRO A 180 17.59 -11.71 -2.32
CA PRO A 180 18.65 -12.24 -1.47
C PRO A 180 18.37 -12.09 0.03
N LEU A 181 17.62 -11.06 0.41
CA LEU A 181 17.34 -10.74 1.82
C LEU A 181 16.35 -11.71 2.46
N ASN A 182 15.50 -12.36 1.68
CA ASN A 182 14.54 -13.36 2.16
C ASN A 182 15.19 -14.72 2.49
N PHE A 183 16.46 -14.94 2.14
CA PHE A 183 17.16 -16.21 2.40
C PHE A 183 17.68 -16.36 3.84
N ILE A 184 17.58 -15.33 4.69
CA ILE A 184 17.88 -15.42 6.12
C ILE A 184 16.55 -15.36 6.89
N PRO A 185 16.03 -16.51 7.37
CA PRO A 185 14.77 -16.55 8.11
C PRO A 185 14.81 -15.61 9.32
N VAL A 186 13.69 -14.95 9.60
CA VAL A 186 13.48 -14.00 10.72
C VAL A 186 14.21 -12.65 10.56
N VAL A 187 15.54 -12.63 10.37
CA VAL A 187 16.30 -11.36 10.22
C VAL A 187 15.92 -10.66 8.92
N GLY A 188 15.80 -11.42 7.83
CA GLY A 188 15.36 -10.91 6.53
C GLY A 188 13.98 -10.28 6.59
N THR A 189 13.04 -10.92 7.29
CA THR A 189 11.66 -10.43 7.45
C THR A 189 11.61 -9.13 8.24
N VAL A 190 12.32 -9.05 9.38
CA VAL A 190 12.34 -7.82 10.21
C VAL A 190 12.93 -6.65 9.43
N LEU A 191 14.04 -6.88 8.72
CA LEU A 191 14.66 -5.84 7.90
C LEU A 191 13.80 -5.45 6.71
N PHE A 192 13.15 -6.42 6.06
CA PHE A 192 12.18 -6.17 4.99
C PHE A 192 11.03 -5.28 5.48
N VAL A 193 10.45 -5.59 6.64
CA VAL A 193 9.36 -4.79 7.24
C VAL A 193 9.84 -3.38 7.56
N TYR A 194 11.04 -3.22 8.15
CA TYR A 194 11.61 -1.92 8.45
C TYR A 194 11.84 -1.07 7.18
N VAL A 195 12.53 -1.63 6.18
CA VAL A 195 12.86 -0.94 4.92
C VAL A 195 11.59 -0.60 4.14
N SER A 196 10.64 -1.54 4.08
CA SER A 196 9.35 -1.32 3.44
C SER A 196 8.54 -0.27 4.19
N GLY A 197 8.50 -0.34 5.53
CA GLY A 197 7.76 0.58 6.39
C GLY A 197 8.21 2.03 6.22
N LYS A 198 9.52 2.29 6.15
CA LYS A 198 10.07 3.63 5.85
C LYS A 198 9.53 4.23 4.56
N LYS A 199 9.19 3.41 3.56
CA LYS A 199 8.62 3.87 2.30
C LYS A 199 7.09 3.89 2.31
N VAL A 200 6.47 2.86 2.85
CA VAL A 200 5.01 2.70 2.86
C VAL A 200 4.36 3.78 3.72
N GLY A 201 4.95 4.11 4.88
CA GLY A 201 4.41 5.11 5.80
C GLY A 201 4.08 6.45 5.15
N PRO A 202 5.06 7.15 4.54
CA PRO A 202 4.78 8.39 3.82
C PRO A 202 3.82 8.21 2.65
N GLY A 203 3.85 7.05 1.97
CA GLY A 203 2.94 6.72 0.88
C GLY A 203 1.46 6.68 1.31
N LEU A 204 1.17 6.21 2.53
CA LEU A 204 -0.18 6.22 3.10
C LEU A 204 -0.71 7.64 3.35
N HIS A 205 0.16 8.65 3.47
CA HIS A 205 -0.18 10.06 3.64
C HIS A 205 -0.07 10.89 2.34
N GLU A 206 0.18 10.27 1.19
CA GLU A 206 0.28 11.00 -0.08
C GLU A 206 -0.96 11.88 -0.33
N ARG A 207 -2.16 11.35 -0.04
CA ARG A 207 -3.40 12.13 -0.12
C ARG A 207 -3.40 13.31 0.85
N TYR A 208 -2.99 13.11 2.10
CA TYR A 208 -2.90 14.19 3.10
C TYR A 208 -1.94 15.31 2.66
N PHE A 209 -0.75 14.95 2.18
CA PHE A 209 0.22 15.90 1.66
C PHE A 209 -0.34 16.70 0.49
N GLN A 210 -1.07 16.03 -0.41
CA GLN A 210 -1.73 16.69 -1.52
C GLN A 210 -2.81 17.68 -1.05
N LEU A 211 -3.66 17.29 -0.09
CA LEU A 211 -4.72 18.14 0.45
C LEU A 211 -4.16 19.39 1.16
N ARG A 212 -2.99 19.25 1.79
CA ARG A 212 -2.23 20.37 2.37
C ARG A 212 -1.39 21.16 1.37
N GLY A 213 -1.22 20.65 0.15
CA GLY A 213 -0.38 21.27 -0.86
C GLY A 213 1.13 21.11 -0.65
N LEU A 214 1.56 20.23 0.26
CA LEU A 214 2.99 19.98 0.53
C LEU A 214 3.65 19.28 -0.66
N ARG A 215 4.75 19.83 -1.18
CA ARG A 215 5.45 19.30 -2.36
C ARG A 215 6.97 19.31 -2.19
N GLY A 216 7.65 18.48 -2.97
CA GLY A 216 9.11 18.46 -3.08
C GLY A 216 9.81 18.39 -1.72
N GLN A 217 10.63 19.39 -1.43
CA GLN A 217 11.42 19.48 -0.20
C GLN A 217 10.56 19.62 1.06
N GLU A 218 9.49 20.42 1.04
CA GLU A 218 8.61 20.63 2.20
C GLU A 218 7.99 19.31 2.67
N ARG A 219 7.56 18.46 1.72
CA ARG A 219 7.06 17.12 2.02
C ARG A 219 8.14 16.25 2.66
N GLY A 220 9.36 16.32 2.13
CA GLY A 220 10.52 15.60 2.67
C GLY A 220 10.82 16.01 4.11
N GLU A 221 10.88 17.31 4.38
CA GLU A 221 11.11 17.84 5.72
C GLU A 221 9.97 17.49 6.69
N PHE A 222 8.71 17.52 6.24
CA PHE A 222 7.56 17.10 7.04
C PHE A 222 7.68 15.63 7.48
N VAL A 223 8.12 14.77 6.57
CA VAL A 223 8.34 13.34 6.82
C VAL A 223 9.55 13.11 7.71
N GLU A 224 10.69 13.76 7.45
CA GLU A 224 11.91 13.58 8.24
C GLU A 224 11.74 14.04 9.69
N ARG A 225 11.01 15.15 9.94
CA ARG A 225 10.66 15.60 11.30
C ARG A 225 9.82 14.58 12.08
N ARG A 226 9.17 13.62 11.39
CA ARG A 226 8.30 12.60 11.97
C ARG A 226 8.69 11.20 11.49
N ARG A 227 9.99 10.98 11.26
CA ARG A 227 10.48 9.76 10.61
C ARG A 227 10.12 8.51 11.38
N GLY A 228 10.25 8.49 12.71
CA GLY A 228 9.80 7.38 13.56
C GLY A 228 8.32 7.09 13.42
N ALA A 229 7.48 8.13 13.40
CA ALA A 229 6.03 8.00 13.23
C ALA A 229 5.67 7.37 11.88
N TYR A 230 6.23 7.90 10.79
CA TYR A 230 6.00 7.34 9.46
C TYR A 230 6.55 5.92 9.31
N THR A 231 7.72 5.65 9.89
CA THR A 231 8.30 4.30 9.87
C THR A 231 7.42 3.32 10.64
N GLY A 232 6.94 3.69 11.83
CA GLY A 232 6.06 2.87 12.65
C GLY A 232 4.70 2.59 12.00
N LEU A 233 4.06 3.62 11.44
CA LEU A 233 2.84 3.48 10.64
C LEU A 233 3.06 2.47 9.51
N GLY A 234 4.10 2.69 8.70
CA GLY A 234 4.39 1.84 7.55
C GLY A 234 4.74 0.40 7.94
N MET A 235 5.51 0.19 9.01
CA MET A 235 5.86 -1.15 9.49
C MET A 235 4.61 -1.92 9.93
N ALA A 236 3.74 -1.32 10.74
CA ALA A 236 2.49 -1.94 11.18
C ALA A 236 1.57 -2.24 9.99
N SER A 237 1.45 -1.32 9.03
CA SER A 237 0.67 -1.54 7.81
C SER A 237 1.22 -2.68 6.94
N VAL A 238 2.55 -2.76 6.76
CA VAL A 238 3.20 -3.85 6.02
C VAL A 238 2.95 -5.19 6.71
N LEU A 239 3.06 -5.26 8.03
CA LEU A 239 2.79 -6.49 8.79
C LEU A 239 1.35 -6.97 8.62
N LEU A 240 0.37 -6.06 8.62
CA LEU A 240 -1.03 -6.41 8.37
C LEU A 240 -1.22 -6.91 6.92
N GLU A 241 -0.61 -6.26 5.94
CA GLU A 241 -0.71 -6.65 4.53
C GLU A 241 0.00 -7.97 4.20
N MET A 242 0.90 -8.46 5.07
CA MET A 242 1.51 -9.78 4.94
C MET A 242 0.51 -10.93 5.17
N VAL A 243 -0.63 -10.68 5.80
CA VAL A 243 -1.64 -11.72 6.04
C VAL A 243 -2.24 -12.15 4.68
N PRO A 244 -2.08 -13.42 4.28
CA PRO A 244 -2.58 -13.90 3.00
C PRO A 244 -4.11 -13.81 2.97
N PHE A 245 -4.68 -13.61 1.77
CA PHE A 245 -6.12 -13.47 1.51
C PHE A 245 -6.80 -12.24 2.12
N ALA A 246 -6.25 -11.65 3.19
CA ALA A 246 -6.76 -10.45 3.85
C ALA A 246 -6.03 -9.15 3.44
N SER A 247 -4.96 -9.25 2.64
CA SER A 247 -4.12 -8.11 2.25
C SER A 247 -4.90 -6.94 1.65
N MET A 248 -5.87 -7.21 0.77
CA MET A 248 -6.73 -6.16 0.20
C MET A 248 -7.57 -5.47 1.26
N VAL A 249 -8.17 -6.22 2.20
CA VAL A 249 -8.94 -5.63 3.31
C VAL A 249 -8.01 -4.78 4.17
N PHE A 250 -6.82 -5.27 4.48
CA PHE A 250 -5.85 -4.54 5.27
C PHE A 250 -5.36 -3.26 4.58
N GLU A 251 -5.23 -3.24 3.25
CA GLU A 251 -4.92 -2.02 2.47
C GLU A 251 -5.98 -0.93 2.70
N PHE A 252 -7.27 -1.29 2.73
CA PHE A 252 -8.36 -0.37 3.07
C PHE A 252 -8.32 0.08 4.54
N THR A 253 -8.12 -0.85 5.49
CA THR A 253 -8.03 -0.48 6.91
C THR A 253 -6.80 0.37 7.22
N ASN A 254 -5.69 0.17 6.50
CA ASN A 254 -4.49 0.97 6.57
C ASN A 254 -4.76 2.40 6.08
N ALA A 255 -5.50 2.56 4.98
CA ALA A 255 -5.93 3.87 4.50
C ALA A 255 -6.83 4.59 5.52
N VAL A 256 -7.76 3.87 6.17
CA VAL A 256 -8.56 4.44 7.27
C VAL A 256 -7.66 4.86 8.44
N GLY A 257 -6.75 3.99 8.88
CA GLY A 257 -5.83 4.29 9.98
C GLY A 257 -4.96 5.49 9.70
N ALA A 258 -4.42 5.58 8.49
CA ALA A 258 -3.66 6.74 8.02
C ALA A 258 -4.52 8.02 8.00
N ALA A 259 -5.77 7.95 7.54
CA ALA A 259 -6.69 9.10 7.57
C ALA A 259 -7.02 9.55 8.99
N LEU A 260 -7.17 8.61 9.94
CA LEU A 260 -7.34 8.93 11.36
C LEU A 260 -6.12 9.68 11.90
N TRP A 261 -4.91 9.24 11.56
CA TRP A 261 -3.70 9.92 11.98
C TRP A 261 -3.57 11.30 11.35
N ALA A 262 -3.86 11.42 10.05
CA ALA A 262 -3.89 12.70 9.34
C ALA A 262 -4.89 13.68 9.98
N ALA A 263 -6.06 13.22 10.39
CA ALA A 263 -7.05 14.05 11.08
C ALA A 263 -6.54 14.53 12.46
N ASP A 264 -5.86 13.66 13.22
CA ASP A 264 -5.30 14.04 14.51
C ASP A 264 -4.14 15.04 14.35
N LEU A 265 -3.29 14.88 13.33
CA LEU A 265 -2.24 15.86 12.99
C LEU A 265 -2.85 17.21 12.60
N GLU A 266 -3.88 17.21 11.76
CA GLU A 266 -4.57 18.43 11.33
C GLU A 266 -5.22 19.18 12.50
N LYS A 267 -5.73 18.46 13.50
CA LYS A 267 -6.32 19.05 14.70
C LYS A 267 -5.28 19.56 15.68
N ALA A 268 -4.11 18.93 15.76
CA ALA A 268 -3.02 19.37 16.63
C ALA A 268 -2.30 20.62 16.11
N GLU A 269 -2.37 20.89 14.80
CA GLU A 269 -1.78 22.08 14.17
C GLU A 269 -2.71 23.30 14.14
N LYS A 270 -3.97 23.17 14.56
CA LYS A 270 -4.96 24.26 14.69
C LYS A 270 -5.10 24.71 16.13
#